data_AF-A0A957R0S8-F1
#
_entry.id   AF-A0A957R0S8-F1
#
_cell.length_a   1.000
_cell.length_b   1.000
_cell.length_c   1.000
_cell.angle_alpha   90.00
_cell.angle_beta   90.00
_cell.angle_gamma   90.00
#
_symmetry.space_group_name_H-M   'P 1'
#
loop_
_entity.id
_entity.type
_entity.pdbx_description
1 polymer ?
#
loop_
_entity_poly.entity_id
_entity_poly.type
_entity_poly.pdbx_seq_one_letter_code
_entity_poly.pdbx_strand_id
1 'polypeptide(L)'
;LRQIVGPTGRIVSVDVEADLVAQAEQNLAGAGYGEVQVAVGDGGLGFSRQAPYDRIIATAAADDIPPAWWSQLTLTGRIAMPLILVANLQVFVTFDRRGEELISTQVSPTAFIRLRGAHEGGGFKRTAVGPGQGVFVRYGTPPPLSPEALYEQLTGQQRTHPMQVRLTPWELQTALLPWLLLQEPELVYLQAREPAGPFVPDLLYEQDPRLKSTLLLAGPDGSAALARREGVSDKLRKSFAPEEQQTFHLQIQQFGAGLDSARRLAGLVNSWAQHGRPTVARMHMRAQQQGGAGDGPAGWLQIDRPTTRFWIRWAP
;
A
#
# COMPACT_ATOMS: atom_id res chain seq x y z
N LEU A 1 -24.00 -4.88 9.87
CA LEU A 1 -24.45 -5.49 8.59
C LEU A 1 -25.82 -6.15 8.69
N ARG A 2 -26.09 -6.98 9.72
CA ARG A 2 -27.37 -7.69 9.85
C ARG A 2 -28.61 -6.79 9.81
N GLN A 3 -28.52 -5.61 10.43
CA GLN A 3 -29.57 -4.58 10.41
C GLN A 3 -29.79 -3.91 9.04
N ILE A 4 -28.89 -4.11 8.07
CA ILE A 4 -28.88 -3.41 6.77
C ILE A 4 -29.34 -4.34 5.63
N VAL A 5 -29.09 -5.65 5.73
CA VAL A 5 -29.42 -6.62 4.66
C VAL A 5 -30.92 -6.93 4.52
N GLY A 6 -31.78 -6.27 5.30
CA GLY A 6 -33.22 -6.49 5.31
C GLY A 6 -33.65 -7.79 6.00
N PRO A 7 -34.95 -8.09 6.05
CA PRO A 7 -35.49 -9.24 6.79
C PRO A 7 -35.09 -10.59 6.18
N THR A 8 -34.91 -10.67 4.86
CA THR A 8 -34.57 -11.90 4.13
C THR A 8 -33.07 -12.03 3.82
N GLY A 9 -32.28 -11.01 4.16
CA GLY A 9 -30.85 -10.99 3.92
C GLY A 9 -30.10 -11.97 4.83
N ARG A 10 -29.02 -12.55 4.30
CA ARG A 10 -28.15 -13.49 5.02
C ARG A 10 -26.74 -12.93 5.08
N ILE A 11 -26.01 -13.33 6.12
CA ILE A 11 -24.61 -12.96 6.31
C ILE A 11 -23.85 -14.23 6.62
N VAL A 12 -22.75 -14.41 5.89
CA VAL A 12 -21.70 -15.36 6.23
C VAL A 12 -20.41 -14.58 6.47
N SER A 13 -19.70 -14.92 7.52
CA SER A 13 -18.35 -14.44 7.81
C SER A 13 -17.40 -15.63 7.83
N VAL A 14 -16.22 -15.48 7.25
CA VAL A 14 -15.20 -16.53 7.18
C VAL A 14 -13.93 -16.03 7.85
N ASP A 15 -13.37 -16.85 8.73
CA ASP A 15 -12.06 -16.59 9.35
C ASP A 15 -11.24 -17.89 9.38
N VAL A 16 -9.92 -17.77 9.28
CA VAL A 16 -9.00 -18.91 9.28
C VAL A 16 -8.74 -19.46 10.69
N GLU A 17 -8.94 -18.65 11.73
CA GLU A 17 -8.68 -19.03 13.13
C GLU A 17 -9.95 -19.60 13.78
N ALA A 18 -9.92 -20.89 14.13
CA ALA A 18 -11.07 -21.57 14.75
C ALA A 18 -11.51 -20.91 16.08
N ASP A 19 -10.56 -20.48 16.90
CA ASP A 19 -10.86 -19.84 18.18
C ASP A 19 -11.56 -18.47 18.01
N LEU A 20 -11.16 -17.70 16.98
CA LEU A 20 -11.81 -16.42 16.66
C LEU A 20 -13.23 -16.66 16.14
N VAL A 21 -13.45 -17.70 15.34
CA VAL A 21 -14.78 -18.09 14.86
C VAL A 21 -15.70 -18.43 16.04
N ALA A 22 -15.26 -19.34 16.92
CA ALA A 22 -16.06 -19.75 18.07
C ALA A 22 -16.41 -18.56 18.98
N GLN A 23 -15.45 -17.65 19.20
CA GLN A 23 -15.68 -16.44 19.99
C GLN A 23 -16.67 -15.48 19.29
N ALA A 24 -16.56 -15.32 17.97
CA ALA A 24 -17.46 -14.48 17.20
C ALA A 24 -18.91 -15.00 17.22
N GLU A 25 -19.11 -16.32 17.07
CA GLU A 25 -20.43 -16.95 17.16
C GLU A 25 -21.09 -16.69 18.53
N GLN A 26 -20.35 -16.89 19.62
CA GLN A 26 -20.86 -16.62 20.97
C GLN A 26 -21.24 -15.15 21.16
N ASN A 27 -20.39 -14.22 20.70
CA ASN A 27 -20.63 -12.79 20.80
C ASN A 27 -21.85 -12.35 19.98
N LEU A 28 -22.01 -12.88 18.76
CA LEU A 28 -23.14 -12.59 17.89
C LEU A 28 -24.44 -13.15 18.49
N ALA A 29 -24.44 -14.39 18.98
CA ALA A 29 -25.59 -14.97 19.65
C ALA A 29 -26.00 -14.16 20.90
N GLY A 30 -25.03 -13.80 21.75
CA GLY A 30 -25.26 -12.97 22.94
C GLY A 30 -25.80 -11.57 22.62
N ALA A 31 -25.47 -11.03 21.45
CA ALA A 31 -25.97 -9.75 20.95
C ALA A 31 -27.30 -9.84 20.19
N GLY A 32 -27.90 -11.04 20.07
CA GLY A 32 -29.17 -11.25 19.37
C GLY A 32 -29.06 -11.42 17.85
N TYR A 33 -27.87 -11.77 17.33
CA TYR A 33 -27.57 -11.99 15.91
C TYR A 33 -27.13 -13.43 15.61
N GLY A 34 -27.69 -14.42 16.32
CA GLY A 34 -27.31 -15.83 16.17
C GLY A 34 -27.61 -16.44 14.79
N GLU A 35 -28.36 -15.75 13.94
CA GLU A 35 -28.62 -16.12 12.55
C GLU A 35 -27.46 -15.78 11.59
N VAL A 36 -26.47 -15.02 12.03
CA VAL A 36 -25.25 -14.77 11.25
C VAL A 36 -24.40 -16.04 11.26
N GLN A 37 -24.12 -16.58 10.08
CA GLN A 37 -23.24 -17.73 9.96
C GLN A 37 -21.78 -17.27 10.05
N VAL A 38 -21.01 -17.92 10.92
CA VAL A 38 -19.55 -17.77 10.96
C VAL A 38 -18.96 -19.13 10.58
N ALA A 39 -17.91 -19.15 9.78
CA ALA A 39 -17.30 -20.38 9.30
C ALA A 39 -15.77 -20.31 9.43
N VAL A 40 -15.18 -21.41 9.92
CA VAL A 40 -13.74 -21.62 9.83
C VAL A 40 -13.38 -21.96 8.39
N GLY A 41 -12.47 -21.19 7.79
CA GLY A 41 -12.03 -21.44 6.42
C GLY A 41 -11.12 -20.35 5.87
N ASP A 42 -10.57 -20.62 4.68
CA ASP A 42 -9.76 -19.66 3.94
C ASP A 42 -10.66 -18.65 3.21
N GLY A 43 -10.70 -17.41 3.71
CA GLY A 43 -11.47 -16.33 3.11
C GLY A 43 -11.06 -15.98 1.67
N GLY A 44 -9.83 -16.29 1.26
CA GLY A 44 -9.40 -16.16 -0.13
C GLY A 44 -10.13 -17.11 -1.08
N LEU A 45 -10.60 -18.26 -0.59
CA LEU A 45 -11.43 -19.20 -1.34
C LEU A 45 -12.94 -18.86 -1.28
N GLY A 46 -13.30 -17.82 -0.52
CA GLY A 46 -14.67 -17.41 -0.27
C GLY A 46 -15.48 -18.48 0.46
N PHE A 47 -16.79 -18.50 0.23
CA PHE A 47 -17.69 -19.51 0.79
C PHE A 47 -18.72 -19.93 -0.27
N SER A 48 -18.34 -20.86 -1.13
CA SER A 48 -19.14 -21.21 -2.32
C SER A 48 -20.54 -21.76 -2.01
N ARG A 49 -20.75 -22.34 -0.81
CA ARG A 49 -22.03 -22.97 -0.41
C ARG A 49 -23.21 -21.99 -0.35
N GLN A 50 -22.95 -20.69 -0.23
CA GLN A 50 -24.00 -19.65 -0.24
C GLN A 50 -23.78 -18.59 -1.32
N ALA A 51 -22.86 -18.84 -2.26
CA ALA A 51 -22.74 -18.02 -3.44
C ALA A 51 -24.02 -18.15 -4.32
N PRO A 52 -24.37 -17.12 -5.10
CA PRO A 52 -23.64 -15.86 -5.27
C PRO A 52 -23.99 -14.81 -4.19
N TYR A 53 -23.08 -13.85 -4.01
CA TYR A 53 -23.19 -12.74 -3.06
C TYR A 53 -23.43 -11.41 -3.76
N ASP A 54 -24.33 -10.61 -3.21
CA ASP A 54 -24.50 -9.21 -3.63
C ASP A 54 -23.34 -8.34 -3.17
N ARG A 55 -22.76 -8.65 -2.01
CA ARG A 55 -21.70 -7.87 -1.36
C ARG A 55 -20.64 -8.81 -0.81
N ILE A 56 -19.38 -8.52 -1.11
CA ILE A 56 -18.22 -9.16 -0.47
C ILE A 56 -17.45 -8.05 0.24
N ILE A 57 -17.16 -8.24 1.53
CA ILE A 57 -16.39 -7.29 2.33
C ILE A 57 -15.20 -8.04 2.89
N ALA A 58 -14.00 -7.60 2.56
CA ALA A 58 -12.77 -8.14 3.12
C ALA A 58 -12.26 -7.23 4.24
N THR A 59 -11.87 -7.83 5.36
CA THR A 59 -11.27 -7.15 6.52
C THR A 59 -9.80 -7.52 6.71
N ALA A 60 -9.17 -8.03 5.66
CA ALA A 60 -7.74 -8.33 5.58
C ALA A 60 -7.24 -7.96 4.18
N ALA A 61 -6.08 -7.30 4.11
CA ALA A 61 -5.49 -6.77 2.89
C ALA A 61 -4.99 -7.89 1.98
N ALA A 62 -5.47 -7.91 0.74
CA ALA A 62 -5.03 -8.86 -0.28
C ALA A 62 -4.11 -8.17 -1.29
N ASP A 63 -3.14 -8.90 -1.85
CA ASP A 63 -2.24 -8.38 -2.90
C ASP A 63 -2.87 -8.46 -4.31
N ASP A 64 -3.92 -9.26 -4.46
CA ASP A 64 -4.73 -9.45 -5.67
C ASP A 64 -6.21 -9.71 -5.26
N ILE A 65 -7.16 -9.63 -6.19
CA ILE A 65 -8.57 -10.02 -5.96
C ILE A 65 -8.67 -11.54 -6.20
N PRO A 66 -8.94 -12.37 -5.17
CA PRO A 66 -9.05 -13.81 -5.34
C PRO A 66 -10.08 -14.22 -6.41
N PRO A 67 -9.78 -15.20 -7.29
CA PRO A 67 -10.72 -15.67 -8.31
C PRO A 67 -12.07 -16.12 -7.75
N ALA A 68 -12.07 -16.66 -6.52
CA ALA A 68 -13.29 -17.05 -5.83
C ALA A 68 -14.24 -15.87 -5.57
N TRP A 69 -13.71 -14.67 -5.31
CA TRP A 69 -14.55 -13.49 -5.09
C TRP A 69 -15.22 -13.05 -6.39
N TRP A 70 -14.54 -13.19 -7.53
CA TRP A 70 -15.14 -12.93 -8.85
C TRP A 70 -16.27 -13.90 -9.18
N SER A 71 -16.04 -15.21 -8.99
CA SER A 71 -17.01 -16.25 -9.34
C SER A 71 -18.20 -16.30 -8.38
N GLN A 72 -17.99 -15.90 -7.13
CA GLN A 72 -19.04 -15.90 -6.10
C GLN A 72 -19.78 -14.56 -6.02
N LEU A 73 -19.39 -13.52 -6.74
CA LEU A 73 -20.10 -12.24 -6.77
C LEU A 73 -21.18 -12.23 -7.86
N THR A 74 -22.37 -11.67 -7.57
CA THR A 74 -23.40 -11.44 -8.60
C THR A 74 -22.90 -10.47 -9.69
N LEU A 75 -23.51 -10.48 -10.87
CA LEU A 75 -23.14 -9.60 -12.00
C LEU A 75 -23.27 -8.10 -11.69
N THR A 76 -24.07 -7.74 -10.69
CA THR A 76 -24.27 -6.38 -10.18
C THR A 76 -23.76 -6.22 -8.75
N GLY A 77 -22.93 -7.16 -8.29
CA GLY A 77 -22.43 -7.16 -6.93
C GLY A 77 -21.33 -6.13 -6.71
N ARG A 78 -20.95 -5.97 -5.44
CA ARG A 78 -19.91 -5.04 -5.01
C ARG A 78 -18.90 -5.72 -4.09
N ILE A 79 -17.63 -5.38 -4.27
CA ILE A 79 -16.53 -5.79 -3.39
C ILE A 79 -16.02 -4.56 -2.66
N ALA A 80 -15.86 -4.63 -1.35
CA ALA A 80 -15.16 -3.63 -0.55
C ALA A 80 -13.98 -4.31 0.13
N MET A 81 -12.75 -3.89 -0.19
CA MET A 81 -11.55 -4.57 0.29
C MET A 81 -10.37 -3.61 0.50
N PRO A 82 -9.53 -3.86 1.51
CA PRO A 82 -8.17 -3.38 1.51
C PRO A 82 -7.35 -4.15 0.44
N LEU A 83 -6.73 -3.40 -0.46
CA LEU A 83 -5.90 -3.89 -1.56
C LEU A 83 -4.48 -3.36 -1.40
N ILE A 84 -3.49 -4.24 -1.49
CA ILE A 84 -2.07 -3.87 -1.51
C ILE A 84 -1.66 -3.61 -2.96
N LEU A 85 -1.30 -2.37 -3.27
CA LEU A 85 -0.92 -1.94 -4.62
C LEU A 85 0.54 -2.27 -4.94
N VAL A 86 1.47 -1.77 -4.14
CA VAL A 86 2.92 -1.91 -4.35
C VAL A 86 3.65 -1.73 -3.03
N ALA A 87 4.71 -2.49 -2.78
CA ALA A 87 5.59 -2.30 -1.62
C ALA A 87 4.86 -2.11 -0.26
N ASN A 88 3.76 -2.85 -0.03
CA ASN A 88 2.88 -2.74 1.15
C ASN A 88 2.04 -1.46 1.27
N LEU A 89 2.04 -0.59 0.27
CA LEU A 89 1.05 0.49 0.14
C LEU A 89 -0.34 -0.12 0.00
N GLN A 90 -1.22 0.21 0.94
CA GLN A 90 -2.60 -0.25 0.94
C GLN A 90 -3.57 0.89 0.61
N VAL A 91 -4.61 0.56 -0.15
CA VAL A 91 -5.81 1.39 -0.29
C VAL A 91 -7.02 0.55 0.06
N PHE A 92 -8.03 1.15 0.68
CA PHE A 92 -9.34 0.54 0.77
C PHE A 92 -10.13 0.94 -0.47
N VAL A 93 -10.58 -0.05 -1.24
CA VAL A 93 -11.28 0.17 -2.49
C VAL A 93 -12.64 -0.51 -2.47
N THR A 94 -13.65 0.21 -2.93
CA THR A 94 -14.97 -0.33 -3.21
C THR A 94 -15.15 -0.42 -4.71
N PHE A 95 -15.42 -1.62 -5.23
CA PHE A 95 -15.67 -1.90 -6.63
C PHE A 95 -17.13 -2.27 -6.88
N ASP A 96 -17.75 -1.68 -7.89
CA ASP A 96 -18.99 -2.18 -8.49
C ASP A 96 -18.67 -3.05 -9.69
N ARG A 97 -19.31 -4.22 -9.79
CA ARG A 97 -19.22 -5.06 -10.97
C ARG A 97 -20.01 -4.46 -12.14
N ARG A 98 -19.37 -4.38 -13.30
CA ARG A 98 -19.90 -3.89 -14.57
C ARG A 98 -19.48 -4.87 -15.67
N GLY A 99 -20.30 -5.89 -15.89
CA GLY A 99 -19.96 -6.98 -16.81
C GLY A 99 -18.79 -7.82 -16.28
N GLU A 100 -17.71 -7.87 -17.06
CA GLU A 100 -16.47 -8.59 -16.73
C GLU A 100 -15.47 -7.76 -15.93
N GLU A 101 -15.82 -6.51 -15.62
CA GLU A 101 -14.94 -5.59 -14.90
C GLU A 101 -15.48 -5.20 -13.52
N LEU A 102 -14.55 -4.78 -12.67
CA LEU A 102 -14.78 -4.11 -11.41
C LEU A 102 -14.34 -2.66 -11.54
N ILE A 103 -15.26 -1.72 -11.29
CA ILE A 103 -14.99 -0.28 -11.38
C ILE A 103 -15.06 0.33 -9.99
N SER A 104 -14.00 1.03 -9.58
CA SER A 104 -13.94 1.64 -8.25
C SER A 104 -14.98 2.74 -8.12
N THR A 105 -15.74 2.73 -7.04
CA THR A 105 -16.64 3.82 -6.64
C THR A 105 -16.03 4.68 -5.54
N GLN A 106 -15.14 4.12 -4.72
CA GLN A 106 -14.42 4.82 -3.67
C GLN A 106 -13.04 4.20 -3.48
N VAL A 107 -12.04 5.04 -3.24
CA VAL A 107 -10.70 4.66 -2.82
C VAL A 107 -10.30 5.53 -1.62
N SER A 108 -9.74 4.94 -0.57
CA SER A 108 -9.28 5.68 0.60
C SER A 108 -7.99 5.11 1.17
N PRO A 109 -7.20 5.91 1.92
CA PRO A 109 -6.05 5.38 2.64
C PRO A 109 -6.47 4.32 3.64
N THR A 110 -5.62 3.33 3.89
CA THR A 110 -5.92 2.29 4.88
C THR A 110 -4.67 1.57 5.37
N ALA A 111 -4.83 0.82 6.47
CA ALA A 111 -3.85 -0.13 6.96
C ALA A 111 -4.57 -1.30 7.64
N PHE A 112 -4.57 -2.46 7.00
CA PHE A 112 -5.13 -3.71 7.51
C PHE A 112 -4.05 -4.78 7.65
N ILE A 113 -4.33 -5.78 8.50
CA ILE A 113 -3.60 -7.05 8.52
C ILE A 113 -3.67 -7.71 7.13
N ARG A 114 -2.70 -8.57 6.79
CA ARG A 114 -2.70 -9.28 5.50
C ARG A 114 -3.64 -10.48 5.53
N LEU A 115 -4.26 -10.77 4.38
CA LEU A 115 -4.99 -12.02 4.14
C LEU A 115 -4.02 -13.19 4.25
N ARG A 116 -4.43 -14.25 4.95
CA ARG A 116 -3.69 -15.53 5.05
C ARG A 116 -4.44 -16.62 4.28
N GLY A 117 -3.70 -17.60 3.76
CA GLY A 117 -4.26 -18.75 3.06
C GLY A 117 -3.69 -18.93 1.64
N ALA A 118 -4.43 -19.62 0.79
CA ALA A 118 -4.05 -19.97 -0.59
C ALA A 118 -3.79 -18.76 -1.50
N HIS A 119 -4.35 -17.61 -1.15
CA HIS A 119 -4.17 -16.34 -1.86
C HIS A 119 -3.40 -15.29 -1.03
N GLU A 120 -2.64 -15.74 -0.03
CA GLU A 120 -1.64 -14.89 0.63
C GLU A 120 -0.57 -14.47 -0.37
N GLY A 121 -0.31 -13.16 -0.49
CA GLY A 121 0.73 -12.69 -1.39
C GLY A 121 2.12 -12.71 -0.76
N GLY A 122 3.15 -12.64 -1.62
CA GLY A 122 4.56 -12.84 -1.23
C GLY A 122 5.19 -11.76 -0.35
N GLY A 123 4.41 -10.80 0.14
CA GLY A 123 4.89 -9.72 1.00
C GLY A 123 5.92 -8.82 0.32
N PHE A 124 6.65 -8.08 1.14
CA PHE A 124 7.86 -7.40 0.73
C PHE A 124 9.06 -8.27 1.07
N LYS A 125 10.11 -8.19 0.26
CA LYS A 125 11.41 -8.75 0.59
C LYS A 125 12.21 -7.76 1.41
N ARG A 126 13.09 -8.27 2.27
CA ARG A 126 13.97 -7.46 3.12
C ARG A 126 15.39 -8.00 3.01
N THR A 127 16.32 -7.12 2.71
CA THR A 127 17.75 -7.46 2.56
C THR A 127 18.58 -6.52 3.42
N ALA A 128 19.48 -7.08 4.23
CA ALA A 128 20.44 -6.31 5.00
C ALA A 128 21.44 -5.63 4.05
N VAL A 129 21.88 -4.43 4.40
CA VAL A 129 22.82 -3.62 3.61
C VAL A 129 24.00 -3.27 4.51
N GLY A 130 25.19 -3.71 4.14
CA GLY A 130 26.43 -3.49 4.90
C GLY A 130 26.78 -4.57 5.94
N PRO A 131 27.91 -4.39 6.66
CA PRO A 131 28.54 -5.41 7.48
C PRO A 131 27.85 -5.68 8.84
N GLY A 132 26.84 -4.88 9.21
CA GLY A 132 26.17 -4.95 10.52
C GLY A 132 24.68 -5.25 10.42
N GLN A 133 24.09 -5.68 11.54
CA GLN A 133 22.64 -5.78 11.67
C GLN A 133 22.07 -4.41 12.02
N GLY A 134 21.48 -3.72 11.05
CA GLY A 134 20.81 -2.46 11.36
C GLY A 134 20.35 -1.63 10.16
N VAL A 135 20.99 -1.76 9.00
CA VAL A 135 20.54 -1.11 7.76
C VAL A 135 19.97 -2.17 6.82
N PHE A 136 18.82 -1.88 6.23
CA PHE A 136 18.16 -2.81 5.33
C PHE A 136 17.30 -2.08 4.31
N VAL A 137 17.12 -2.71 3.16
CA VAL A 137 16.15 -2.30 2.15
C VAL A 137 14.96 -3.24 2.16
N ARG A 138 13.78 -2.67 2.00
CA ARG A 138 12.52 -3.41 1.84
C ARG A 138 11.91 -3.07 0.48
N TYR A 139 11.56 -4.08 -0.29
CA TYR A 139 11.21 -3.90 -1.70
C TYR A 139 10.24 -4.95 -2.24
N GLY A 140 9.52 -4.58 -3.30
CA GLY A 140 8.83 -5.53 -4.19
C GLY A 140 9.77 -6.03 -5.29
N THR A 141 10.48 -5.10 -5.94
CA THR A 141 11.52 -5.36 -6.94
C THR A 141 12.89 -5.02 -6.35
N PRO A 142 13.88 -5.92 -6.40
CA PRO A 142 15.20 -5.64 -5.82
C PRO A 142 15.86 -4.43 -6.49
N PRO A 143 16.63 -3.62 -5.73
CA PRO A 143 17.40 -2.52 -6.31
C PRO A 143 18.46 -3.06 -7.28
N PRO A 144 18.88 -2.28 -8.29
CA PRO A 144 19.87 -2.69 -9.29
C PRO A 144 21.32 -2.66 -8.77
N LEU A 145 21.52 -2.83 -7.47
CA LEU A 145 22.81 -2.82 -6.79
C LEU A 145 22.91 -4.00 -5.83
N SER A 146 24.13 -4.54 -5.67
CA SER A 146 24.38 -5.48 -4.58
C SER A 146 24.27 -4.77 -3.22
N PRO A 147 23.97 -5.48 -2.13
CA PRO A 147 23.96 -4.89 -0.79
C PRO A 147 25.27 -4.19 -0.41
N GLU A 148 26.41 -4.72 -0.85
CA GLU A 148 27.74 -4.16 -0.60
C GLU A 148 27.94 -2.86 -1.37
N ALA A 149 27.67 -2.86 -2.69
CA ALA A 149 27.80 -1.67 -3.53
C ALA A 149 26.85 -0.54 -3.07
N LEU A 150 25.62 -0.89 -2.68
CA LEU A 150 24.69 0.08 -2.11
C LEU A 150 25.22 0.64 -0.78
N TYR A 151 25.76 -0.20 0.10
CA TYR A 151 26.33 0.26 1.37
C TYR A 151 27.54 1.20 1.17
N GLU A 152 28.45 0.88 0.27
CA GLU A 152 29.59 1.73 -0.10
C GLU A 152 29.10 3.10 -0.60
N GLN A 153 28.07 3.13 -1.43
CA GLN A 153 27.50 4.37 -1.94
C GLN A 153 26.82 5.19 -0.83
N LEU A 154 26.04 4.55 0.04
CA LEU A 154 25.34 5.20 1.16
C LEU A 154 26.32 5.80 2.19
N THR A 155 27.47 5.18 2.38
CA THR A 155 28.51 5.62 3.32
C THR A 155 29.51 6.61 2.71
N GLY A 156 29.51 6.76 1.38
CA GLY A 156 30.40 7.65 0.66
C GLY A 156 29.95 9.11 0.63
N GLN A 157 30.25 9.79 -0.49
CA GLN A 157 29.92 11.21 -0.66
C GLN A 157 28.40 11.42 -0.62
N GLN A 158 27.99 12.44 0.14
CA GLN A 158 26.60 12.83 0.30
C GLN A 158 26.40 14.29 -0.11
N ARG A 159 25.28 14.58 -0.79
CA ARG A 159 24.87 15.94 -1.14
C ARG A 159 23.37 16.10 -0.92
N THR A 160 22.97 17.22 -0.35
CA THR A 160 21.56 17.49 -0.06
C THR A 160 21.03 18.53 -1.04
N HIS A 161 19.86 18.23 -1.63
CA HIS A 161 19.19 19.08 -2.61
C HIS A 161 17.84 19.53 -2.04
N PRO A 162 17.66 20.81 -1.67
CA PRO A 162 16.40 21.28 -1.10
C PRO A 162 15.29 21.26 -2.15
N MET A 163 14.08 20.87 -1.74
CA MET A 163 12.87 20.99 -2.57
C MET A 163 11.99 22.14 -2.07
N GLN A 164 11.22 22.73 -2.98
CA GLN A 164 10.23 23.75 -2.65
C GLN A 164 8.90 23.17 -2.14
N VAL A 165 8.79 21.84 -2.11
CA VAL A 165 7.58 21.16 -1.67
C VAL A 165 7.56 21.09 -0.15
N ARG A 166 6.47 21.61 0.43
CA ARG A 166 6.08 21.43 1.83
C ARG A 166 4.82 20.58 1.90
N LEU A 167 4.76 19.69 2.88
CA LEU A 167 3.64 18.79 3.09
C LEU A 167 3.55 18.32 4.54
N THR A 168 2.38 17.81 4.93
CA THR A 168 2.16 17.15 6.22
C THR A 168 2.50 15.65 6.15
N PRO A 169 2.76 14.98 7.29
CA PRO A 169 2.84 13.52 7.36
C PRO A 169 1.66 12.79 6.70
N TRP A 170 0.45 13.35 6.80
CA TRP A 170 -0.75 12.82 6.18
C TRP A 170 -0.71 12.94 4.65
N GLU A 171 -0.34 14.10 4.11
CA GLU A 171 -0.13 14.28 2.67
C GLU A 171 0.97 13.35 2.14
N LEU A 172 2.03 13.14 2.91
CA LEU A 172 3.09 12.18 2.55
C LEU A 172 2.49 10.80 2.34
N GLN A 173 1.76 10.27 3.32
CA GLN A 173 1.24 8.90 3.29
C GLN A 173 0.08 8.71 2.32
N THR A 174 -0.80 9.70 2.19
CA THR A 174 -2.07 9.56 1.47
C THR A 174 -2.05 10.12 0.05
N ALA A 175 -1.00 10.85 -0.31
CA ALA A 175 -0.86 11.47 -1.62
C ALA A 175 0.50 11.18 -2.27
N LEU A 176 1.60 11.66 -1.68
CA LEU A 176 2.90 11.59 -2.33
C LEU A 176 3.44 10.16 -2.43
N LEU A 177 3.43 9.36 -1.35
CA LEU A 177 3.92 7.98 -1.38
C LEU A 177 3.17 7.12 -2.42
N PRO A 178 1.82 7.12 -2.47
CA PRO A 178 1.07 6.44 -3.53
C PRO A 178 1.51 6.85 -4.94
N TRP A 179 1.63 8.15 -5.19
CA TRP A 179 2.06 8.66 -6.48
C TRP A 179 3.45 8.15 -6.87
N LEU A 180 4.41 8.24 -5.96
CA LEU A 180 5.79 7.83 -6.20
C LEU A 180 5.90 6.32 -6.46
N LEU A 181 5.37 5.50 -5.55
CA LEU A 181 5.53 4.04 -5.62
C LEU A 181 4.83 3.41 -6.83
N LEU A 182 3.75 4.04 -7.31
CA LEU A 182 3.00 3.57 -8.48
C LEU A 182 3.68 3.97 -9.80
N GLN A 183 4.35 5.12 -9.85
CA GLN A 183 5.07 5.57 -11.05
C GLN A 183 6.51 5.07 -11.10
N GLU A 184 7.08 4.69 -9.97
CA GLU A 184 8.46 4.25 -9.85
C GLU A 184 8.56 2.90 -9.12
N PRO A 185 8.44 1.78 -9.85
CA PRO A 185 8.54 0.44 -9.28
C PRO A 185 9.91 0.09 -8.70
N GLU A 186 10.97 0.85 -9.05
CA GLU A 186 12.33 0.65 -8.53
C GLU A 186 12.54 1.32 -7.16
N LEU A 187 11.56 2.09 -6.65
CA LEU A 187 11.65 2.64 -5.31
C LEU A 187 11.61 1.55 -4.25
N VAL A 188 12.53 1.66 -3.30
CA VAL A 188 12.63 0.78 -2.15
C VAL A 188 12.53 1.58 -0.86
N TYR A 189 12.08 0.94 0.21
CA TYR A 189 12.19 1.52 1.55
C TYR A 189 13.60 1.27 2.08
N LEU A 190 14.38 2.31 2.31
CA LEU A 190 15.65 2.23 3.03
C LEU A 190 15.39 2.50 4.51
N GLN A 191 15.83 1.59 5.36
CA GLN A 191 15.57 1.65 6.79
C GLN A 191 16.86 1.43 7.57
N ALA A 192 17.01 2.17 8.66
CA ALA A 192 18.12 2.05 9.59
C ALA A 192 17.62 2.07 11.02
N ARG A 193 18.02 1.06 11.80
CA ARG A 193 17.76 1.00 13.24
C ARG A 193 18.95 1.57 13.98
N GLU A 194 18.73 2.64 14.73
CA GLU A 194 19.77 3.28 15.53
C GLU A 194 20.41 2.30 16.53
N PRO A 195 21.75 2.37 16.72
CA PRO A 195 22.66 3.40 16.21
C PRO A 195 23.22 3.14 14.79
N ALA A 196 22.78 2.08 14.11
CA ALA A 196 23.25 1.79 12.75
C ALA A 196 22.70 2.81 11.74
N GLY A 197 23.45 3.04 10.66
CA GLY A 197 23.02 3.85 9.52
C GLY A 197 22.77 5.33 9.82
N PRO A 198 23.68 6.08 10.49
CA PRO A 198 23.51 7.52 10.73
C PRO A 198 23.40 8.35 9.44
N PHE A 199 23.82 7.77 8.31
CA PHE A 199 23.70 8.32 6.96
C PHE A 199 22.31 8.14 6.32
N VAL A 200 21.42 7.32 6.92
CA VAL A 200 20.06 7.14 6.40
C VAL A 200 19.20 8.30 6.87
N PRO A 201 18.68 9.13 5.94
CA PRO A 201 17.81 10.23 6.32
C PRO A 201 16.45 9.71 6.76
N ASP A 202 15.75 10.54 7.52
CA ASP A 202 14.44 10.19 8.04
C ASP A 202 13.31 10.93 7.30
N LEU A 203 12.28 10.18 6.93
CA LEU A 203 11.11 10.66 6.19
C LEU A 203 9.80 10.11 6.74
N LEU A 204 9.76 8.79 6.95
CA LEU A 204 8.57 8.04 7.30
C LEU A 204 8.43 7.89 8.81
N TYR A 205 7.21 8.03 9.31
CA TYR A 205 6.91 7.83 10.72
C TYR A 205 6.75 6.34 11.02
N GLU A 206 7.76 5.77 11.66
CA GLU A 206 7.74 4.39 12.14
C GLU A 206 7.19 4.32 13.58
N GLN A 207 6.52 3.21 13.91
CA GLN A 207 6.05 2.95 15.28
C GLN A 207 7.21 2.82 16.26
N ASP A 208 8.31 2.24 15.79
CA ASP A 208 9.55 2.12 16.55
C ASP A 208 10.36 3.42 16.45
N PRO A 209 10.57 4.14 17.55
CA PRO A 209 11.24 5.43 17.51
C PRO A 209 12.71 5.36 17.10
N ARG A 210 13.35 4.18 17.18
CA ARG A 210 14.74 3.96 16.76
C ARG A 210 14.87 3.58 15.29
N LEU A 211 13.75 3.41 14.58
CA LEU A 211 13.76 3.05 13.17
C LEU A 211 13.58 4.30 12.32
N LYS A 212 14.64 4.69 11.60
CA LYS A 212 14.56 5.68 10.52
C LYS A 212 14.18 4.99 9.23
N SER A 213 13.37 5.65 8.44
CA SER A 213 12.80 5.05 7.24
C SER A 213 12.56 6.11 6.16
N THR A 214 12.92 5.77 4.93
CA THR A 214 12.79 6.64 3.77
C THR A 214 12.55 5.84 2.49
N LEU A 215 12.16 6.54 1.42
CA LEU A 215 12.19 6.01 0.06
C LEU A 215 13.53 6.29 -0.60
N LEU A 216 14.13 5.26 -1.18
CA LEU A 216 15.39 5.30 -1.90
C LEU A 216 15.17 4.84 -3.35
N LEU A 217 15.71 5.59 -4.30
CA LEU A 217 15.92 5.15 -5.68
C LEU A 217 17.41 4.85 -5.85
N ALA A 218 17.73 3.58 -6.07
CA ALA A 218 19.10 3.12 -6.21
C ALA A 218 19.55 3.18 -7.68
N GLY A 219 20.77 3.66 -7.92
CA GLY A 219 21.34 3.76 -9.27
C GLY A 219 22.84 3.46 -9.30
N PRO A 220 23.37 2.98 -10.44
CA PRO A 220 24.73 2.47 -10.55
C PRO A 220 25.80 3.49 -10.13
N ASP A 221 25.67 4.74 -10.55
CA ASP A 221 26.65 5.81 -10.26
C ASP A 221 26.22 6.75 -9.11
N GLY A 222 24.93 6.72 -8.75
CA GLY A 222 24.36 7.57 -7.72
C GLY A 222 22.99 7.07 -7.25
N SER A 223 22.76 7.05 -5.93
CA SER A 223 21.46 6.78 -5.33
C SER A 223 20.87 8.04 -4.72
N ALA A 224 19.55 8.09 -4.55
CA ALA A 224 18.88 9.23 -3.96
C ALA A 224 17.74 8.80 -3.04
N ALA A 225 17.66 9.41 -1.86
CA ALA A 225 16.57 9.22 -0.92
C ALA A 225 15.80 10.52 -0.68
N LEU A 226 14.52 10.40 -0.34
CA LEU A 226 13.76 11.54 0.19
C LEU A 226 14.13 11.78 1.66
N ALA A 227 14.02 13.02 2.10
CA ALA A 227 14.32 13.39 3.47
C ALA A 227 13.51 14.61 3.89
N ARG A 228 13.36 14.77 5.21
CA ARG A 228 12.81 16.00 5.80
C ARG A 228 13.95 16.97 6.08
N ARG A 229 13.80 18.24 5.70
CA ARG A 229 14.83 19.29 5.84
C ARG A 229 15.01 19.80 7.28
N GLU A 230 14.05 19.58 8.17
CA GLU A 230 14.09 20.04 9.56
C GLU A 230 13.51 18.98 10.51
N GLY A 231 14.07 18.90 11.73
CA GLY A 231 13.60 18.02 12.79
C GLY A 231 12.24 18.48 13.29
N VAL A 232 11.16 17.86 12.80
CA VAL A 232 9.87 17.95 13.47
C VAL A 232 10.04 17.28 14.83
N SER A 233 9.74 18.02 15.89
CA SER A 233 9.70 17.51 17.27
C SER A 233 9.05 16.12 17.33
N ASP A 234 9.69 15.16 18.01
CA ASP A 234 9.15 13.82 18.30
C ASP A 234 7.73 13.84 18.89
N LYS A 235 7.27 15.00 19.41
CA LYS A 235 5.93 15.19 20.00
C LYS A 235 4.76 15.18 19.02
N LEU A 236 4.96 15.01 17.70
CA LEU A 236 3.87 14.94 16.73
C LEU A 236 3.64 13.54 16.13
N ARG A 237 4.25 12.50 16.72
CA ARG A 237 4.12 11.08 16.31
C ARG A 237 2.70 10.49 16.38
N LYS A 238 1.68 11.19 16.91
CA LYS A 238 0.44 10.54 17.37
C LYS A 238 -0.88 11.11 16.84
N SER A 239 -0.89 12.23 16.10
CA SER A 239 -2.16 12.75 15.59
C SER A 239 -2.42 12.31 14.16
N PHE A 240 -3.50 11.54 13.99
CA PHE A 240 -4.09 11.22 12.69
C PHE A 240 -4.94 12.37 12.15
N ALA A 241 -5.19 13.42 12.94
CA ALA A 241 -5.95 14.59 12.53
C ALA A 241 -5.07 15.49 11.64
N PRO A 242 -5.40 15.66 10.34
CA PRO A 242 -4.58 16.45 9.42
C PRO A 242 -4.33 17.89 9.88
N GLU A 243 -5.29 18.49 10.59
CA GLU A 243 -5.26 19.86 11.10
C GLU A 243 -4.26 20.08 12.24
N GLU A 244 -3.85 19.03 12.94
CA GLU A 244 -2.87 19.11 14.04
C GLU A 244 -1.43 18.87 13.57
N GLN A 245 -1.24 18.54 12.29
CA GLN A 245 0.06 18.16 11.75
C GLN A 245 0.88 19.36 11.27
N GLN A 246 2.13 19.42 11.71
CA GLN A 246 3.08 20.42 11.20
C GLN A 246 3.60 20.00 9.82
N THR A 247 3.63 20.96 8.90
CA THR A 247 4.30 20.78 7.61
C THR A 247 5.82 20.75 7.77
N PHE A 248 6.50 20.00 6.91
CA PHE A 248 7.95 20.04 6.76
C PHE A 248 8.34 20.25 5.30
N HIS A 249 9.56 20.74 5.07
CA HIS A 249 10.15 20.81 3.73
C HIS A 249 10.73 19.45 3.33
N LEU A 250 10.46 19.03 2.09
CA LEU A 250 11.18 17.93 1.47
C LEU A 250 12.56 18.36 1.01
N GLN A 251 13.49 17.40 1.02
CA GLN A 251 14.77 17.48 0.36
C GLN A 251 15.13 16.11 -0.20
N ILE A 252 16.08 16.09 -1.13
CA ILE A 252 16.66 14.86 -1.66
C ILE A 252 18.07 14.72 -1.11
N GLN A 253 18.33 13.57 -0.49
CA GLN A 253 19.65 13.15 -0.08
C GLN A 253 20.26 12.29 -1.19
N GLN A 254 21.26 12.83 -1.87
CA GLN A 254 22.06 12.09 -2.86
C GLN A 254 23.20 11.34 -2.15
N PHE A 255 23.48 10.14 -2.65
CA PHE A 255 24.59 9.28 -2.28
C PHE A 255 25.40 8.91 -3.52
N GLY A 256 26.72 9.04 -3.45
CA GLY A 256 27.60 8.86 -4.62
C GLY A 256 27.63 10.08 -5.55
N ALA A 257 28.34 9.95 -6.68
CA ALA A 257 28.63 11.08 -7.58
C ALA A 257 27.51 11.34 -8.61
N GLY A 258 26.79 10.30 -9.03
CA GLY A 258 25.74 10.37 -10.05
C GLY A 258 24.52 11.18 -9.62
N LEU A 259 23.93 11.92 -10.56
CA LEU A 259 22.78 12.80 -10.31
C LEU A 259 21.44 12.23 -10.80
N ASP A 260 21.45 11.12 -11.53
CA ASP A 260 20.27 10.65 -12.27
C ASP A 260 19.14 10.21 -11.34
N SER A 261 19.43 9.41 -10.31
CA SER A 261 18.46 9.03 -9.29
C SER A 261 17.88 10.25 -8.57
N ALA A 262 18.71 11.26 -8.26
CA ALA A 262 18.27 12.49 -7.61
C ALA A 262 17.36 13.33 -8.52
N ARG A 263 17.71 13.47 -9.80
CA ARG A 263 16.90 14.18 -10.81
C ARG A 263 15.57 13.47 -11.07
N ARG A 264 15.58 12.15 -11.19
CA ARG A 264 14.39 11.32 -11.39
C ARG A 264 13.44 11.45 -10.20
N LEU A 265 13.95 11.30 -8.97
CA LEU A 265 13.16 11.46 -7.76
C LEU A 265 12.61 12.88 -7.60
N ALA A 266 13.40 13.92 -7.91
CA ALA A 266 12.93 15.31 -7.94
C ALA A 266 11.82 15.53 -8.98
N GLY A 267 11.99 14.97 -10.18
CA GLY A 267 11.04 15.04 -11.26
C GLY A 267 9.69 14.44 -10.89
N LEU A 268 9.69 13.27 -10.23
CA LEU A 268 8.47 12.61 -9.76
C LEU A 268 7.72 13.45 -8.71
N VAL A 269 8.43 14.01 -7.73
CA VAL A 269 7.84 14.88 -6.69
C VAL A 269 7.31 16.19 -7.30
N ASN A 270 8.04 16.81 -8.22
CA ASN A 270 7.60 18.02 -8.90
C ASN A 270 6.40 17.75 -9.82
N SER A 271 6.39 16.62 -10.51
CA SER A 271 5.26 16.19 -11.33
C SER A 271 3.99 16.02 -10.47
N TRP A 272 4.09 15.37 -9.31
CA TRP A 272 2.99 15.28 -8.35
C TRP A 272 2.45 16.66 -7.95
N ALA A 273 3.35 17.59 -7.63
CA ALA A 273 2.96 18.95 -7.25
C ALA A 273 2.29 19.72 -8.40
N GLN A 274 2.79 19.56 -9.63
CA GLN A 274 2.22 20.17 -10.85
C GLN A 274 0.84 19.62 -11.20
N HIS A 275 0.56 18.35 -10.87
CA HIS A 275 -0.75 17.71 -11.04
C HIS A 275 -1.74 18.03 -9.91
N GLY A 276 -1.47 19.08 -9.12
CA GLY A 276 -2.39 19.51 -8.05
C GLY A 276 -2.39 18.60 -6.83
N ARG A 277 -1.31 17.83 -6.61
CA ARG A 277 -1.12 16.98 -5.41
C ARG A 277 -2.24 15.96 -5.19
N PRO A 278 -2.57 15.11 -6.18
CA PRO A 278 -3.70 14.21 -6.06
C PRO A 278 -3.47 13.20 -4.92
N THR A 279 -4.53 12.93 -4.16
CA THR A 279 -4.54 11.92 -3.09
C THR A 279 -5.17 10.62 -3.59
N VAL A 280 -5.05 9.53 -2.84
CA VAL A 280 -5.75 8.27 -3.16
C VAL A 280 -7.28 8.43 -3.20
N ALA A 281 -7.86 9.46 -2.57
CA ALA A 281 -9.28 9.74 -2.67
C ALA A 281 -9.73 10.17 -4.08
N ARG A 282 -8.79 10.68 -4.90
CA ARG A 282 -9.00 11.00 -6.32
C ARG A 282 -8.58 9.87 -7.25
N MET A 283 -8.18 8.72 -6.70
CA MET A 283 -7.78 7.55 -7.49
C MET A 283 -9.03 6.85 -8.04
N HIS A 284 -8.97 6.54 -9.33
CA HIS A 284 -9.92 5.65 -9.99
C HIS A 284 -9.21 4.38 -10.42
N MET A 285 -9.83 3.26 -10.15
CA MET A 285 -9.34 1.93 -10.48
C MET A 285 -10.35 1.17 -11.31
N ARG A 286 -9.84 0.42 -12.28
CA ARG A 286 -10.56 -0.67 -12.95
C ARG A 286 -9.77 -1.95 -12.72
N ALA A 287 -10.49 -3.06 -12.60
CA ALA A 287 -9.91 -4.38 -12.48
C ALA A 287 -10.63 -5.34 -13.43
N GLN A 288 -9.87 -6.26 -14.02
CA GLN A 288 -10.38 -7.35 -14.85
C GLN A 288 -9.56 -8.61 -14.57
N GLN A 289 -10.20 -9.79 -14.64
CA GLN A 289 -9.46 -11.05 -14.51
C GLN A 289 -8.47 -11.21 -15.67
N GLN A 290 -7.28 -11.75 -15.39
CA GLN A 290 -6.28 -12.06 -16.42
C GLN A 290 -6.87 -12.98 -17.50
N GLY A 291 -6.52 -12.73 -18.76
CA GLY A 291 -7.06 -13.43 -19.92
C GLY A 291 -8.34 -12.82 -20.52
N GLY A 292 -8.89 -11.76 -19.90
CA GLY A 292 -9.95 -10.95 -20.51
C GLY A 292 -9.46 -10.17 -21.74
N ALA A 293 -10.38 -9.87 -22.67
CA ALA A 293 -10.08 -9.18 -23.94
C ALA A 293 -9.98 -7.65 -23.81
N GLY A 294 -10.00 -7.10 -22.60
CA GLY A 294 -10.02 -5.66 -22.37
C GLY A 294 -8.62 -5.04 -22.45
N ASP A 295 -8.41 -4.18 -23.44
CA ASP A 295 -7.33 -3.20 -23.38
C ASP A 295 -7.72 -2.11 -22.38
N GLY A 296 -6.79 -1.76 -21.50
CA GLY A 296 -6.98 -0.69 -20.54
C GLY A 296 -7.25 0.65 -21.21
N PRO A 297 -7.89 1.61 -20.51
CA PRO A 297 -8.02 2.95 -21.04
C PRO A 297 -6.64 3.58 -21.28
N ALA A 298 -6.49 4.24 -22.42
CA ALA A 298 -5.24 4.90 -22.77
C ALA A 298 -4.79 5.89 -21.66
N GLY A 299 -3.50 5.85 -21.33
CA GLY A 299 -2.88 6.71 -20.32
C GLY A 299 -3.12 6.32 -18.86
N TRP A 300 -3.81 5.20 -18.59
CA TRP A 300 -3.91 4.67 -17.24
C TRP A 300 -2.69 3.81 -16.93
N LEU A 301 -2.19 3.91 -15.69
CA LEU A 301 -1.14 3.04 -15.20
C LEU A 301 -1.69 1.61 -15.11
N GLN A 302 -0.98 0.64 -15.70
CA GLN A 302 -1.32 -0.77 -15.62
C GLN A 302 -0.49 -1.48 -14.56
N ILE A 303 -1.13 -2.30 -13.74
CA ILE A 303 -0.48 -3.24 -12.82
C ILE A 303 -1.01 -4.63 -13.10
N ASP A 304 -0.13 -5.54 -13.52
CA ASP A 304 -0.47 -6.95 -13.70
C ASP A 304 -0.17 -7.74 -12.43
N ARG A 305 -1.18 -8.48 -11.96
CA ARG A 305 -1.08 -9.50 -10.91
C ARG A 305 -1.34 -10.89 -11.50
N PRO A 306 -1.07 -11.98 -10.76
CA PRO A 306 -1.29 -13.33 -11.25
C PRO A 306 -2.72 -13.61 -11.73
N THR A 307 -3.74 -13.02 -11.07
CA THR A 307 -5.15 -13.27 -11.41
C THR A 307 -5.90 -12.05 -11.89
N THR A 308 -5.43 -10.84 -11.60
CA THR A 308 -6.12 -9.60 -12.00
C THR A 308 -5.16 -8.63 -12.69
N ARG A 309 -5.66 -7.94 -13.71
CA ARG A 309 -5.05 -6.72 -14.25
C ARG A 309 -5.78 -5.52 -13.70
N PHE A 310 -5.02 -4.56 -13.17
CA PHE A 310 -5.53 -3.29 -12.67
C PHE A 310 -5.12 -2.15 -13.59
N TRP A 311 -6.02 -1.18 -13.77
CA TRP A 311 -5.72 0.12 -14.35
C TRP A 311 -6.02 1.21 -13.34
N ILE A 312 -5.10 2.15 -13.20
CA ILE A 312 -5.16 3.21 -12.20
C ILE A 312 -4.97 4.57 -12.87
N ARG A 313 -5.78 5.55 -12.49
CA ARG A 313 -5.53 6.96 -12.76
C ARG A 313 -5.89 7.81 -11.55
N TRP A 314 -5.35 9.02 -11.48
CA TRP A 314 -5.89 10.06 -10.61
C TRP A 314 -6.77 10.99 -11.44
N ALA A 315 -7.91 11.40 -10.88
CA ALA A 315 -8.71 12.47 -11.46
C ALA A 315 -7.91 13.79 -11.44
N PRO A 316 -8.01 14.62 -12.50
CA PRO A 316 -7.41 15.95 -12.54
C PRO A 316 -7.98 16.86 -11.45
#